data_AF-A0A254REK9-F1
#
_entry.id   AF-A0A254REK9-F1
#
_cell.length_a   1.000
_cell.length_b   1.000
_cell.length_c   1.000
_cell.angle_alpha   90.00
_cell.angle_beta   90.00
_cell.angle_gamma   90.00
#
_symmetry.space_group_name_H-M   'P 1'
#
loop_
_entity.id
_entity.type
_entity.pdbx_description
1 polymer ?
#
loop_
_entity_poly.entity_id
_entity_poly.type
_entity_poly.pdbx_seq_one_letter_code
_entity_poly.pdbx_strand_id
1 'polypeptide(L)'
;MRYTILLTLALFLLGCSERTERIENKLNAYVQEDLKFIVAQTIHASGDRSGILDTPYYRVKDFRLFAGDTAAVYSAYAEVDFFIYQDIQMHEKRKYRYNAHARQWDRYYKALKYGQDSLERTATAK
;
A
#
# COMPACT_ATOMS: atom_id res chain seq x y z
N MET A 1 -31.88 1.94 -35.26
CA MET A 1 -32.15 2.47 -33.91
C MET A 1 -32.00 1.43 -32.80
N ARG A 2 -32.48 0.18 -32.93
CA ARG A 2 -32.23 -0.88 -31.93
C ARG A 2 -30.74 -1.21 -31.72
N TYR A 3 -29.97 -1.29 -32.81
CA TYR A 3 -28.54 -1.63 -32.75
C TYR A 3 -27.66 -0.53 -32.14
N THR A 4 -28.04 0.75 -32.29
CA THR A 4 -27.31 1.87 -31.70
C THR A 4 -27.47 1.94 -30.18
N ILE A 5 -28.62 1.53 -29.63
CA ILE A 5 -28.87 1.46 -28.18
C ILE A 5 -28.08 0.30 -27.55
N LEU A 6 -28.00 -0.85 -28.24
CA LEU A 6 -27.18 -1.97 -27.79
C LEU A 6 -25.68 -1.64 -27.80
N LEU A 7 -25.21 -0.86 -28.78
CA LEU A 7 -23.81 -0.44 -28.88
C LEU A 7 -23.43 0.52 -27.75
N THR A 8 -24.27 1.50 -27.43
CA THR A 8 -24.02 2.43 -26.32
C THR A 8 -24.09 1.74 -24.97
N LEU A 9 -25.01 0.79 -24.77
CA LEU A 9 -25.09 0.01 -23.53
C LEU A 9 -23.85 -0.88 -23.33
N ALA A 10 -23.33 -1.50 -24.40
CA ALA A 10 -22.09 -2.28 -24.33
C ALA A 10 -20.86 -1.41 -24.00
N LEU A 11 -20.79 -0.19 -24.53
CA LEU A 11 -19.74 0.78 -24.22
C LEU A 11 -19.77 1.25 -22.76
N PHE A 12 -20.95 1.37 -22.15
CA PHE A 12 -21.08 1.71 -20.73
C PHE A 12 -20.62 0.59 -19.80
N LEU A 13 -20.79 -0.68 -20.19
CA LEU A 13 -20.42 -1.84 -19.37
C LEU A 13 -18.90 -2.10 -19.32
N LEU A 14 -18.14 -1.64 -20.32
CA LEU A 14 -16.68 -1.81 -20.38
C LEU A 14 -15.91 -0.75 -19.57
N GLY A 15 -16.58 0.29 -19.05
CA GLY A 15 -15.92 1.46 -18.44
C GLY A 15 -15.76 1.46 -16.91
N CYS A 16 -16.33 0.49 -16.18
CA CYS A 16 -16.47 0.60 -14.72
C CYS A 16 -15.38 -0.07 -13.88
N SER A 17 -14.42 -0.80 -14.45
CA SER A 17 -13.34 -1.44 -13.67
C SER A 17 -11.99 -0.78 -13.93
N GLU A 18 -11.33 -0.29 -12.88
CA GLU A 18 -9.95 0.20 -12.97
C GLU A 18 -8.97 -0.97 -13.17
N ARG A 19 -8.00 -0.79 -14.07
CA ARG A 19 -6.97 -1.81 -14.34
C ARG A 19 -6.09 -2.03 -13.09
N THR A 20 -5.83 -3.28 -12.76
CA THR A 20 -5.05 -3.72 -11.58
C THR A 20 -3.65 -3.11 -11.50
N GLU A 21 -2.94 -3.05 -12.62
CA GLU A 21 -1.63 -2.39 -12.77
C GLU A 21 -1.65 -0.93 -12.26
N ARG A 22 -2.79 -0.24 -12.45
CA ARG A 22 -2.95 1.13 -11.97
C ARG A 22 -3.09 1.21 -10.45
N ILE A 23 -3.71 0.22 -9.82
CA ILE A 23 -3.88 0.16 -8.36
C ILE A 23 -2.52 -0.06 -7.68
N GLU A 24 -1.71 -0.97 -8.22
CA GLU A 24 -0.35 -1.25 -7.73
C GLU A 24 0.60 -0.05 -7.94
N ASN A 25 0.57 0.58 -9.12
CA ASN A 25 1.37 1.79 -9.37
C ASN A 25 1.00 2.95 -8.42
N LYS A 26 -0.29 3.12 -8.12
CA LYS A 26 -0.74 4.08 -7.11
C LYS A 26 -0.23 3.72 -5.71
N LEU A 27 -0.12 2.43 -5.38
CA LEU A 27 0.43 2.01 -4.09
C LEU A 27 1.87 2.50 -3.96
N ASN A 28 2.71 2.24 -4.97
CA ASN A 28 4.12 2.62 -4.96
C ASN A 28 4.30 4.13 -4.68
N ALA A 29 3.60 4.98 -5.43
CA ALA A 29 3.65 6.43 -5.19
C ALA A 29 3.20 6.79 -3.76
N TYR A 30 2.14 6.16 -3.27
CA TYR A 30 1.59 6.42 -1.95
C TYR A 30 2.54 6.00 -0.81
N VAL A 31 3.18 4.83 -0.93
CA VAL A 31 4.12 4.34 0.08
C VAL A 31 5.46 5.10 0.03
N GLN A 32 5.87 5.58 -1.14
CA GLN A 32 7.06 6.43 -1.26
C GLN A 32 6.86 7.77 -0.51
N GLU A 33 5.69 8.38 -0.61
CA GLU A 33 5.36 9.59 0.15
C GLU A 33 5.27 9.31 1.66
N ASP A 34 4.70 8.17 2.04
CA ASP A 34 4.69 7.73 3.45
C ASP A 34 6.11 7.55 4.00
N LEU A 35 7.04 6.95 3.22
CA LEU A 35 8.44 6.80 3.64
C LEU A 35 9.08 8.17 3.90
N LYS A 36 8.92 9.13 2.97
CA LYS A 36 9.43 10.50 3.16
C LYS A 36 8.87 11.15 4.41
N PHE A 37 7.56 11.00 4.63
CA PHE A 37 6.88 11.54 5.81
C PHE A 37 7.40 10.94 7.11
N ILE A 38 7.54 9.61 7.16
CA ILE A 38 8.08 8.90 8.33
C ILE A 38 9.51 9.38 8.65
N VAL A 39 10.36 9.49 7.63
CA VAL A 39 11.74 9.99 7.79
C VAL A 39 11.72 11.43 8.32
N ALA A 40 10.93 12.31 7.70
CA ALA A 40 10.83 13.72 8.11
C ALA A 40 10.32 13.87 9.55
N GLN A 41 9.29 13.10 9.94
CA GLN A 41 8.80 13.08 11.31
C GLN A 41 9.86 12.59 12.30
N THR A 42 10.63 11.58 11.91
CA THR A 42 11.68 11.01 12.77
C THR A 42 12.78 12.04 13.00
N ILE A 43 13.28 12.70 11.94
CA ILE A 43 14.27 13.79 12.04
C ILE A 43 13.74 14.93 12.93
N HIS A 44 12.48 15.32 12.72
CA HIS A 44 11.87 16.40 13.50
C HIS A 44 11.78 16.04 14.99
N ALA A 45 11.49 14.78 15.31
CA ALA A 45 11.39 14.30 16.69
C ALA A 45 12.76 14.10 17.37
N SER A 46 13.78 13.62 16.65
CA SER A 46 15.13 13.41 17.20
C SER A 46 15.97 14.69 17.25
N GLY A 47 15.71 15.66 16.37
CA GLY A 47 16.53 16.86 16.22
C GLY A 47 17.82 16.64 15.42
N ASP A 48 18.09 15.42 14.97
CA ASP A 48 19.25 15.07 14.13
C ASP A 48 18.94 13.91 13.15
N ARG A 49 19.85 13.66 12.20
CA ARG A 49 19.77 12.53 11.24
C ARG A 49 20.61 11.32 11.68
N SER A 50 21.30 11.38 12.82
CA SER A 50 22.38 10.43 13.14
C SER A 50 21.90 8.99 13.26
N GLY A 51 20.67 8.77 13.75
CA GLY A 51 20.06 7.44 13.90
C GLY A 51 19.27 6.93 12.69
N ILE A 52 19.32 7.62 11.54
CA ILE A 52 18.53 7.29 10.33
C ILE A 52 19.43 6.69 9.25
N LEU A 53 18.97 5.60 8.63
CA LEU A 53 19.64 4.96 7.50
C LEU A 53 19.99 5.96 6.39
N ASP A 54 21.14 5.77 5.76
CA ASP A 54 21.51 6.60 4.61
C ASP A 54 20.54 6.46 3.45
N THR A 55 20.04 5.25 3.24
CA THR A 55 18.98 4.94 2.29
C THR A 55 17.83 4.25 3.01
N PRO A 56 16.89 5.02 3.60
CA PRO A 56 15.65 4.46 4.13
C PRO A 56 14.87 3.79 3.01
N TYR A 57 14.21 2.67 3.31
CA TYR A 57 13.49 1.89 2.31
C TYR A 57 12.24 1.24 2.90
N TYR A 58 11.40 0.71 2.03
CA TYR A 58 10.24 -0.08 2.44
C TYR A 58 10.22 -1.43 1.72
N ARG A 59 9.46 -2.38 2.25
CA ARG A 59 9.19 -3.67 1.62
C ARG A 59 7.69 -3.93 1.65
N VAL A 60 7.10 -4.16 0.48
CA VAL A 60 5.73 -4.66 0.39
C VAL A 60 5.76 -6.14 0.76
N LYS A 61 5.15 -6.49 1.89
CA LYS A 61 5.11 -7.85 2.44
C LYS A 61 3.98 -8.68 1.86
N ASP A 62 2.84 -8.06 1.64
CA ASP A 62 1.64 -8.70 1.12
C ASP A 62 0.92 -7.68 0.23
N PHE A 63 0.45 -8.14 -0.91
CA PHE A 63 -0.39 -7.37 -1.83
C PHE A 63 -1.45 -8.31 -2.38
N ARG A 64 -2.71 -7.96 -2.15
CA ARG A 64 -3.85 -8.79 -2.57
C ARG A 64 -4.90 -7.94 -3.23
N LEU A 65 -5.42 -8.44 -4.33
CA LEU A 65 -6.62 -7.92 -4.97
C LEU A 65 -7.82 -8.71 -4.46
N PHE A 66 -8.90 -8.00 -4.16
CA PHE A 66 -10.16 -8.61 -3.80
C PHE A 66 -11.03 -8.79 -5.06
N ALA A 67 -11.89 -9.79 -5.07
CA ALA A 67 -12.73 -10.13 -6.21
C ALA A 67 -14.20 -10.34 -5.78
N GLY A 68 -15.11 -10.24 -6.75
CA GLY A 68 -16.56 -10.36 -6.51
C GLY A 68 -17.07 -9.33 -5.50
N ASP A 69 -18.05 -9.72 -4.69
CA ASP A 69 -18.72 -8.82 -3.75
C ASP A 69 -17.78 -8.21 -2.70
N THR A 70 -16.69 -8.91 -2.37
CA THR A 70 -15.67 -8.40 -1.43
C THR A 70 -14.93 -7.17 -1.96
N ALA A 71 -14.91 -6.98 -3.29
CA ALA A 71 -14.25 -5.85 -3.95
C ALA A 71 -15.10 -4.57 -3.99
N ALA A 72 -16.37 -4.62 -3.56
CA ALA A 72 -17.30 -3.50 -3.72
C ALA A 72 -16.89 -2.25 -2.94
N VAL A 73 -16.39 -2.42 -1.71
CA VAL A 73 -15.96 -1.31 -0.84
C VAL A 73 -14.45 -1.12 -0.91
N TYR A 74 -13.70 -2.20 -0.71
CA TYR A 74 -12.26 -2.23 -0.85
C TYR A 74 -11.88 -3.26 -1.89
N SER A 75 -11.10 -2.90 -2.90
CA SER A 75 -10.71 -3.82 -3.98
C SER A 75 -9.27 -4.32 -3.89
N ALA A 76 -8.47 -3.80 -2.94
CA ALA A 76 -7.13 -4.30 -2.69
C ALA A 76 -6.68 -4.09 -1.24
N TYR A 77 -5.67 -4.84 -0.85
CA TYR A 77 -4.96 -4.78 0.42
C TYR A 77 -3.46 -4.72 0.17
N ALA A 78 -2.75 -3.98 1.02
CA ALA A 78 -1.30 -4.05 1.08
C ALA A 78 -0.79 -4.01 2.52
N GLU A 79 0.26 -4.78 2.79
CA GLU A 79 1.06 -4.70 4.01
C GLU A 79 2.47 -4.27 3.65
N VAL A 80 2.98 -3.25 4.32
CA VAL A 80 4.29 -2.66 4.02
C VAL A 80 5.06 -2.41 5.29
N ASP A 81 6.32 -2.83 5.29
CA ASP A 81 7.27 -2.57 6.37
C ASP A 81 8.23 -1.46 5.95
N PHE A 82 8.41 -0.44 6.79
CA PHE A 82 9.28 0.71 6.58
C PHE A 82 10.51 0.64 7.48
N PHE A 83 11.69 0.69 6.87
CA PHE A 83 12.99 0.57 7.51
C PHE A 83 13.70 1.91 7.44
N ILE A 84 13.83 2.57 8.58
CA ILE A 84 14.40 3.93 8.66
C ILE A 84 15.55 4.05 9.66
N TYR A 85 15.66 3.16 10.64
CA TYR A 85 16.63 3.27 11.72
C TYR A 85 17.92 2.52 11.40
N GLN A 86 19.05 3.13 11.73
CA GLN A 86 20.38 2.58 11.48
C GLN A 86 20.82 1.60 12.58
N ASP A 87 20.72 2.02 13.84
CA ASP A 87 21.35 1.32 14.96
C ASP A 87 20.40 0.40 15.72
N ILE A 88 19.10 0.42 15.39
CA ILE A 88 18.08 -0.39 16.05
C ILE A 88 17.34 -1.24 15.03
N GLN A 89 17.14 -2.51 15.38
CA GLN A 89 16.31 -3.43 14.60
C GLN A 89 14.83 -3.15 14.85
N MET A 90 14.37 -2.00 14.34
CA MET A 90 12.99 -1.55 14.39
C MET A 90 12.50 -1.20 12.99
N HIS A 91 11.27 -1.58 12.68
CA HIS A 91 10.57 -1.14 11.49
C HIS A 91 9.14 -0.74 11.79
N GLU A 92 8.58 0.15 11.00
CA GLU A 92 7.17 0.52 11.08
C GLU A 92 6.38 -0.32 10.07
N LYS A 93 5.44 -1.12 10.56
CA LYS A 93 4.46 -1.82 9.73
C LYS A 93 3.25 -0.94 9.50
N ARG A 94 2.83 -0.81 8.24
CA ARG A 94 1.56 -0.20 7.85
C ARG A 94 0.71 -1.15 7.03
N LYS A 95 -0.62 -1.01 7.17
CA LYS A 95 -1.57 -1.68 6.29
C LYS A 95 -2.46 -0.67 5.59
N TYR A 96 -2.71 -1.00 4.33
CA TYR A 96 -3.45 -0.19 3.39
C TYR A 96 -4.60 -0.99 2.81
N ARG A 97 -5.68 -0.28 2.49
CA ARG A 97 -6.82 -0.82 1.74
C ARG A 97 -7.14 0.14 0.61
N TYR A 98 -7.42 -0.38 -0.57
CA TYR A 98 -7.76 0.44 -1.72
C TYR A 98 -9.26 0.62 -1.78
N ASN A 99 -9.72 1.85 -1.60
CA ASN A 99 -11.14 2.21 -1.68
C ASN A 99 -11.58 2.22 -3.15
N ALA A 100 -12.50 1.33 -3.51
CA ALA A 100 -12.91 1.15 -4.90
C ALA A 100 -13.68 2.36 -5.44
N HIS A 101 -14.50 3.00 -4.60
CA HIS A 101 -15.29 4.18 -4.98
C HIS A 101 -14.43 5.43 -5.11
N ALA A 102 -13.58 5.70 -4.12
CA ALA A 102 -12.69 6.87 -4.12
C ALA A 102 -11.46 6.68 -5.03
N ARG A 103 -11.17 5.44 -5.45
CA ARG A 103 -10.02 5.06 -6.29
C ARG A 103 -8.68 5.53 -5.70
N GLN A 104 -8.53 5.33 -4.39
CA GLN A 104 -7.38 5.75 -3.60
C GLN A 104 -7.01 4.72 -2.53
N TRP A 105 -5.76 4.80 -2.05
CA TRP A 105 -5.30 4.03 -0.91
C TRP A 105 -5.62 4.74 0.40
N ASP A 106 -6.19 3.99 1.35
CA ASP A 106 -6.43 4.44 2.71
C ASP A 106 -5.51 3.69 3.68
N ARG A 107 -4.88 4.43 4.60
CA ARG A 107 -4.16 3.88 5.75
C ARG A 107 -5.17 3.49 6.83
N TYR A 108 -5.05 2.29 7.37
CA TYR A 108 -5.98 1.86 8.43
C TYR A 108 -5.29 1.15 9.61
N TYR A 109 -4.00 0.84 9.50
CA TYR A 109 -3.23 0.24 10.58
C TYR A 109 -1.78 0.72 10.57
N LYS A 110 -1.23 0.94 11.76
CA LYS A 110 0.17 1.24 12.01
C LYS A 110 0.63 0.47 13.25
N ALA A 111 1.82 -0.12 13.20
CA ALA A 111 2.49 -0.70 14.37
C ALA A 111 4.00 -0.58 14.25
N LEU A 112 4.66 -0.35 15.38
CA LEU A 112 6.11 -0.49 15.48
C LEU A 112 6.45 -1.96 15.80
N LYS A 113 7.45 -2.48 15.11
CA LYS A 113 7.95 -3.84 15.27
C LYS A 113 9.42 -3.81 15.64
N TYR A 114 9.78 -4.65 16.61
CA TYR A 114 11.12 -4.74 17.19
C TYR A 114 11.66 -6.15 16.99
N GLY A 115 12.98 -6.27 16.76
CA GLY A 115 13.69 -7.55 16.69
C GLY A 115 13.47 -8.35 15.40
N GLN A 116 14.31 -9.39 15.21
CA GLN A 116 14.34 -10.20 13.98
C GLN A 116 13.08 -11.03 13.75
N ASP A 117 12.41 -11.50 14.82
CA ASP A 117 11.20 -12.35 14.76
C ASP A 117 10.06 -11.72 13.93
N SER A 118 10.08 -10.39 13.81
CA SER A 118 9.08 -9.64 13.05
C SER A 118 9.26 -9.75 11.52
N LEU A 119 10.41 -10.22 11.04
CA LEU A 119 10.79 -10.25 9.61
C LEU A 119 10.51 -11.58 8.91
N GLU A 120 10.38 -12.69 9.65
CA GLU A 120 10.40 -14.07 9.13
C GLU A 120 9.05 -14.64 8.62
N ARG A 121 7.93 -13.91 8.68
CA ARG A 121 6.62 -14.44 8.28
C ARG A 121 6.38 -14.62 6.77
N THR A 122 7.43 -14.83 5.97
CA THR A 122 7.34 -15.05 4.51
C THR A 122 8.01 -16.36 4.07
N ALA A 123 8.08 -17.38 4.92
CA ALA A 123 8.69 -18.68 4.58
C ALA A 123 7.75 -19.90 4.69
N THR A 124 6.45 -19.73 4.98
CA THR A 124 5.53 -20.88 5.08
C THR A 124 4.15 -20.55 4.52
N ALA A 125 4.04 -20.59 3.20
CA ALA A 125 2.82 -20.96 2.50
C ALA A 125 3.26 -21.83 1.31
N LYS A 126 3.37 -23.13 1.58
CA LYS A 126 3.38 -24.19 0.56
C LYS A 126 1.94 -24.61 0.32
#